data_AF-A0AA47N5L1-F1
#
_entry.id   AF-A0AA47N5L1-F1
#
_cell.length_a   1.000
_cell.length_b   1.000
_cell.length_c   1.000
_cell.angle_alpha   90.00
_cell.angle_beta   90.00
_cell.angle_gamma   90.00
#
_symmetry.space_group_name_H-M   'P 1'
#
loop_
_entity.id
_entity.type
_entity.pdbx_description
1 polymer ?
#
loop_
_entity_poly.entity_id
_entity_poly.type
_entity_poly.pdbx_seq_one_letter_code
_entity_poly.pdbx_strand_id
1 'polypeptide(L)'
;MLGIFRYCLAVTRHKDIEASSTSLYSQNDPWEPVVSFKDYIRDNEKNVNQDLVAWVTVGFLHVPHSEDIPNTATPGNSVGFFLRPFNFFHEDPSLASRSTVIVRQDQAGNPVIQRWTPDVIGHCVSDQPFSYNGSYA
;
A
#
# COMPACT_ATOMS: atom_id res chain seq x y z
N MET A 1 -14.64 6.42 20.60
CA MET A 1 -13.39 5.91 19.98
C MET A 1 -13.78 4.96 18.87
N LEU A 2 -13.33 5.21 17.63
CA LEU A 2 -13.62 4.36 16.48
C LEU A 2 -13.14 2.92 16.77
N GLY A 3 -14.04 1.95 16.60
CA GLY A 3 -13.84 0.57 17.10
C GLY A 3 -12.69 -0.19 16.44
N ILE A 4 -12.37 0.13 15.18
CA ILE A 4 -11.34 -0.51 14.38
C ILE A 4 -9.92 -0.32 14.92
N PHE A 5 -9.63 0.81 15.56
CA PHE A 5 -8.28 1.13 16.08
C PHE A 5 -7.80 0.22 17.22
N ARG A 6 -8.65 -0.70 17.70
CA ARG A 6 -8.26 -1.71 18.69
C ARG A 6 -7.53 -2.91 18.08
N TYR A 7 -7.54 -3.03 16.75
CA TYR A 7 -7.01 -4.17 16.03
C TYR A 7 -5.97 -3.71 15.02
N CYS A 8 -4.75 -4.23 15.08
CA CYS A 8 -3.77 -4.03 14.01
C CYS A 8 -4.24 -4.71 12.71
N LEU A 9 -4.87 -5.89 12.87
CA LEU A 9 -5.49 -6.66 11.80
C LEU A 9 -6.77 -7.30 12.34
N ALA A 10 -7.83 -7.24 11.56
CA ALA A 10 -9.05 -8.02 11.78
C ALA A 10 -9.50 -8.64 10.45
N VAL A 11 -10.08 -9.83 10.50
CA VAL A 11 -10.58 -10.54 9.31
C VAL A 11 -12.06 -10.86 9.53
N THR A 12 -12.91 -10.41 8.61
CA THR A 12 -14.35 -10.65 8.64
C THR A 12 -14.79 -11.35 7.36
N ARG A 13 -15.98 -11.95 7.38
CA ARG A 13 -16.64 -12.40 6.16
C ARG A 13 -17.15 -11.17 5.38
N HIS A 14 -17.05 -11.19 4.06
CA HIS A 14 -17.61 -10.12 3.24
C HIS A 14 -19.15 -10.08 3.33
N LYS A 15 -19.71 -8.88 3.51
CA LYS A 15 -21.15 -8.59 3.44
C LYS A 15 -21.36 -7.21 2.82
N ASP A 16 -22.33 -7.10 1.90
CA ASP A 16 -22.63 -5.83 1.22
C ASP A 16 -23.05 -4.71 2.19
N ILE A 17 -23.63 -5.09 3.33
CA ILE A 17 -24.06 -4.15 4.39
C ILE A 17 -22.91 -3.68 5.30
N GLU A 18 -21.73 -4.29 5.21
CA GLU A 18 -20.53 -3.97 6.01
C GLU A 18 -19.44 -3.29 5.16
N ALA A 19 -19.85 -2.50 4.16
CA ALA A 19 -18.97 -1.92 3.14
C ALA A 19 -17.91 -0.93 3.69
N SER A 20 -18.14 -0.34 4.86
CA SER A 20 -17.20 0.59 5.50
C SER A 20 -17.00 0.28 6.98
N SER A 21 -15.87 0.68 7.55
CA SER A 21 -15.59 0.55 8.99
C SER A 21 -16.00 1.78 9.82
N THR A 22 -16.45 2.84 9.14
CA THR A 22 -16.86 4.14 9.72
C THR A 22 -17.89 4.82 8.82
N SER A 23 -18.44 5.95 9.28
CA SER A 23 -19.32 6.83 8.51
C SER A 23 -18.93 8.30 8.70
N LEU A 24 -19.35 9.16 7.78
CA LEU A 24 -19.22 10.63 7.91
C LEU A 24 -19.83 11.15 9.22
N TYR A 25 -20.90 10.50 9.69
CA TYR A 25 -21.64 10.91 10.88
C TYR A 25 -20.97 10.50 12.20
N SER A 26 -20.03 9.54 12.17
CA SER A 26 -19.36 9.01 13.36
C SER A 26 -18.52 10.06 14.11
N GLN A 27 -18.15 11.15 13.44
CA GLN A 27 -17.44 12.27 14.06
C GLN A 27 -18.33 13.09 15.01
N ASN A 28 -19.60 13.29 14.63
CA ASN A 28 -20.52 14.17 15.35
C ASN A 28 -21.29 13.43 16.45
N ASP A 29 -21.52 12.12 16.28
CA ASP A 29 -22.01 11.25 17.34
C ASP A 29 -21.19 9.95 17.43
N PRO A 30 -20.06 9.98 18.15
CA PRO A 30 -19.22 8.81 18.36
C PRO A 30 -19.73 7.87 19.45
N TRP A 31 -20.77 8.23 20.21
CA TRP A 31 -21.34 7.39 21.27
C TRP A 31 -22.36 6.41 20.70
N GLU A 32 -23.16 6.86 19.72
CA GLU A 32 -24.11 6.03 18.97
C GLU A 32 -23.81 6.10 17.46
N PRO A 33 -22.67 5.55 17.00
CA PRO A 33 -22.27 5.67 15.61
C PRO A 33 -23.17 4.83 14.69
N VAL A 34 -23.52 5.38 13.52
CA VAL A 34 -24.26 4.68 12.45
C VAL A 34 -23.57 3.38 12.01
N VAL A 35 -22.23 3.36 12.04
CA VAL A 35 -21.40 2.20 11.71
C VAL A 35 -20.48 1.90 12.89
N SER A 36 -20.56 0.67 13.41
CA SER A 36 -19.74 0.18 14.52
C SER A 36 -18.96 -1.07 14.10
N PHE A 37 -17.66 -0.91 13.84
CA PHE A 37 -16.78 -2.01 13.42
C PHE A 37 -16.76 -3.20 14.40
N LYS A 38 -17.06 -2.98 15.67
CA LYS A 38 -17.09 -4.06 16.68
C LYS A 38 -18.16 -5.11 16.33
N ASP A 39 -19.21 -4.72 15.64
CA ASP A 39 -20.33 -5.61 15.36
C ASP A 39 -19.95 -6.65 14.30
N TYR A 40 -19.01 -6.32 13.40
CA TYR A 40 -18.50 -7.22 12.36
C TYR A 40 -17.63 -8.36 12.92
N ILE A 41 -17.20 -8.24 14.18
CA ILE A 41 -16.35 -9.23 14.88
C ILE A 41 -17.18 -10.01 15.91
N ARG A 42 -18.17 -9.36 16.52
CA ARG A 42 -18.98 -9.92 17.61
C ARG A 42 -19.93 -11.02 17.17
N ASP A 43 -20.34 -11.00 15.91
CA ASP A 43 -21.20 -12.03 15.32
C ASP A 43 -20.50 -13.40 15.18
N ASN A 44 -19.16 -13.44 15.29
CA ASN A 44 -18.34 -14.65 15.34
C ASN A 44 -18.65 -15.63 14.18
N GLU A 45 -18.78 -15.09 12.98
CA GLU A 45 -19.05 -15.91 11.79
C GLU A 45 -17.90 -16.84 11.42
N LYS A 46 -18.23 -17.94 10.76
CA LYS A 46 -17.21 -18.86 10.20
C LYS A 46 -16.43 -18.15 9.10
N ASN A 47 -15.10 -18.24 9.17
CA ASN A 47 -14.17 -17.62 8.24
C ASN A 47 -13.38 -18.62 7.36
N VAL A 48 -13.70 -19.92 7.44
CA VAL A 48 -13.03 -20.95 6.65
C VAL A 48 -13.72 -21.09 5.28
N ASN A 49 -12.94 -20.99 4.20
CA ASN A 49 -13.40 -21.09 2.81
C ASN A 49 -14.57 -20.15 2.47
N GLN A 50 -14.51 -18.93 2.98
CA GLN A 50 -15.48 -17.87 2.68
C GLN A 50 -14.82 -16.75 1.87
N ASP A 51 -15.64 -15.83 1.39
CA ASP A 51 -15.17 -14.52 0.95
C ASP A 51 -14.79 -13.68 2.18
N LEU A 52 -13.55 -13.22 2.23
CA LEU A 52 -12.93 -12.61 3.40
C LEU A 52 -12.46 -11.19 3.11
N VAL A 53 -12.65 -10.32 4.09
CA VAL A 53 -12.12 -8.94 4.09
C VAL A 53 -11.09 -8.81 5.22
N ALA A 54 -9.89 -8.35 4.88
CA ALA A 54 -8.86 -7.99 5.85
C ALA A 54 -8.89 -6.48 6.11
N TRP A 55 -9.11 -6.10 7.36
CA TRP A 55 -9.10 -4.73 7.84
C TRP A 55 -7.79 -4.46 8.56
N VAL A 56 -6.96 -3.57 8.00
CA VAL A 56 -5.62 -3.28 8.53
C VAL A 56 -5.59 -1.87 9.12
N THR A 57 -5.21 -1.77 10.39
CA THR A 57 -4.96 -0.49 11.05
C THR A 57 -3.45 -0.26 11.10
N VAL A 58 -3.01 0.88 10.55
CA VAL A 58 -1.64 1.37 10.68
C VAL A 58 -1.65 2.78 11.25
N GLY A 59 -0.61 3.15 11.99
CA GLY A 59 -0.50 4.45 12.63
C GLY A 59 0.80 4.57 13.42
N PHE A 60 1.03 5.76 13.97
CA PHE A 60 2.20 6.07 14.79
C PHE A 60 1.83 7.10 15.86
N LEU A 61 2.60 7.13 16.94
CA LEU A 61 2.52 8.20 17.94
C LEU A 61 3.31 9.41 17.42
N HIS A 62 2.66 10.56 17.33
CA HIS A 62 3.33 11.81 17.00
C HIS A 62 3.45 12.68 18.26
N VAL A 63 4.68 12.84 18.77
CA VAL A 63 5.02 13.88 19.74
C VAL A 63 5.73 14.99 18.96
N PRO A 64 5.07 16.13 18.71
CA PRO A 64 5.65 17.18 17.90
C PRO A 64 6.94 17.73 18.50
N HIS A 65 7.89 18.09 17.64
CA HIS A 65 9.17 18.66 18.03
C HIS A 65 9.60 19.81 17.10
N SER A 66 10.72 20.48 17.41
CA SER A 66 11.16 21.71 16.73
C SER A 66 11.29 21.57 15.21
N GLU A 67 11.71 20.40 14.75
CA GLU A 67 11.94 20.07 13.35
C GLU A 67 10.63 19.84 12.56
N ASP A 68 9.47 19.83 13.23
CA ASP A 68 8.15 19.84 12.58
C ASP A 68 7.74 21.25 12.08
N ILE A 69 8.54 22.28 12.36
CA ILE A 69 8.29 23.66 11.87
C ILE A 69 9.13 23.91 10.62
N PRO A 70 8.54 24.41 9.50
CA PRO A 70 7.15 24.88 9.35
C PRO A 70 6.14 23.78 9.04
N ASN A 71 6.59 22.59 8.64
CA ASN A 71 5.75 21.45 8.30
C ASN A 71 6.42 20.16 8.81
N THR A 72 5.62 19.20 9.25
CA THR A 72 6.09 17.83 9.47
C THR A 72 6.62 17.23 8.17
N ALA A 73 7.87 16.80 8.20
CA ALA A 73 8.53 16.22 7.04
C ALA A 73 8.04 14.79 6.78
N THR A 74 8.01 14.35 5.52
CA THR A 74 7.60 12.99 5.14
C THR A 74 8.59 11.86 5.48
N PRO A 75 9.93 12.07 5.53
CA PRO A 75 10.86 10.99 5.87
C PRO A 75 10.60 10.44 7.27
N GLY A 76 10.39 9.12 7.37
CA GLY A 76 10.08 8.45 8.63
C GLY A 76 8.60 8.51 9.07
N ASN A 77 7.78 9.39 8.47
CA ASN A 77 6.35 9.56 8.79
C ASN A 77 5.43 8.79 7.82
N SER A 78 5.91 7.68 7.27
CA SER A 78 5.14 6.81 6.37
C SER A 78 4.78 5.50 7.07
N VAL A 79 3.51 5.11 6.99
CA VAL A 79 2.99 3.84 7.52
C VAL A 79 2.15 3.13 6.46
N GLY A 80 2.14 1.80 6.51
CA GLY A 80 1.45 0.99 5.53
C GLY A 80 1.71 -0.50 5.74
N PHE A 81 1.30 -1.31 4.78
CA PHE A 81 1.53 -2.74 4.77
C PHE A 81 1.76 -3.23 3.33
N PHE A 82 2.32 -4.43 3.19
CA PHE A 82 2.53 -5.06 1.90
C PHE A 82 1.68 -6.31 1.77
N LEU A 83 1.03 -6.47 0.62
CA LEU A 83 0.50 -7.76 0.17
C LEU A 83 1.55 -8.42 -0.70
N ARG A 84 2.07 -9.56 -0.25
CA ARG A 84 3.13 -10.30 -0.96
C ARG A 84 2.61 -11.68 -1.32
N PRO A 85 2.81 -12.13 -2.57
CA PRO A 85 2.43 -13.50 -2.95
C PRO A 85 3.21 -14.49 -2.09
N PHE A 86 2.51 -15.49 -1.56
CA PHE A 86 3.10 -16.57 -0.77
C PHE A 86 2.58 -17.90 -1.32
N ASN A 87 3.44 -18.65 -2.02
CA ASN A 87 3.08 -19.86 -2.76
C ASN A 87 1.94 -19.67 -3.79
N PHE A 88 1.74 -18.44 -4.28
CA PHE A 88 0.73 -18.13 -5.28
C PHE A 88 1.20 -18.41 -6.71
N PHE A 89 2.48 -18.17 -6.99
CA PHE A 89 3.12 -18.42 -8.29
C PHE A 89 4.09 -19.59 -8.17
N HIS A 90 4.39 -20.25 -9.31
CA HIS A 90 5.37 -21.33 -9.37
C HIS A 90 6.83 -20.86 -9.24
N GLU A 91 7.08 -19.59 -9.54
CA GLU A 91 8.38 -18.92 -9.45
C GLU A 91 8.18 -17.41 -9.23
N ASP A 92 9.26 -16.65 -9.16
CA ASP A 92 9.17 -15.18 -9.06
C ASP A 92 8.52 -14.60 -10.34
N PRO A 93 7.33 -13.95 -10.23
CA PRO A 93 6.68 -13.36 -11.40
C PRO A 93 7.50 -12.24 -12.06
N SER A 94 8.50 -11.67 -11.36
CA SER A 94 9.38 -10.64 -11.92
C SER A 94 10.34 -11.16 -13.00
N LEU A 95 10.55 -12.49 -13.09
CA LEU A 95 11.41 -13.12 -14.10
C LEU A 95 10.97 -12.85 -15.54
N ALA A 96 9.67 -12.58 -15.77
CA ALA A 96 9.16 -12.20 -17.08
C ALA A 96 9.56 -10.77 -17.51
N SER A 97 10.16 -9.98 -16.62
CA SER A 97 10.62 -8.62 -16.91
C SER A 97 11.80 -8.62 -17.88
N ARG A 98 11.73 -7.76 -18.91
CA ARG A 98 12.83 -7.53 -19.86
C ARG A 98 13.88 -6.54 -19.37
N SER A 99 13.67 -5.94 -18.20
CA SER A 99 14.59 -4.95 -17.63
C SER A 99 15.79 -5.59 -16.90
N THR A 100 15.81 -6.93 -16.79
CA THR A 100 16.91 -7.68 -16.19
C THR A 100 18.18 -7.51 -17.02
N VAL A 101 19.31 -7.29 -16.34
CA VAL A 101 20.64 -7.21 -16.93
C VAL A 101 21.52 -8.26 -16.26
N ILE A 102 22.19 -9.09 -17.05
CA ILE A 102 23.11 -10.12 -16.55
C ILE A 102 24.50 -9.83 -17.10
N VAL A 103 25.50 -9.71 -16.22
CA VAL A 103 26.91 -9.52 -16.61
C VAL A 103 27.68 -10.80 -16.28
N ARG A 104 28.34 -11.38 -17.28
CA ARG A 104 29.17 -12.60 -17.15
C ARG A 104 30.55 -12.36 -17.73
N GLN A 105 31.55 -13.16 -17.38
CA GLN A 105 32.86 -13.10 -18.04
C GLN A 105 32.92 -14.08 -19.22
N ASP A 106 33.63 -13.69 -20.29
CA ASP A 106 34.02 -14.61 -21.36
C ASP A 106 35.29 -15.41 -20.96
N GLN A 107 35.75 -16.27 -21.88
CA GLN A 107 36.95 -17.10 -21.66
C GLN A 107 38.26 -16.30 -21.53
N ALA A 108 38.30 -15.08 -22.04
CA ALA A 108 39.44 -14.18 -21.96
C ALA A 108 39.35 -13.24 -20.72
N GLY A 109 38.29 -13.36 -19.92
CA GLY A 109 38.04 -12.53 -18.74
C GLY A 109 37.32 -11.21 -19.04
N ASN A 110 36.89 -10.97 -20.28
CA ASN A 110 36.15 -9.75 -20.62
C ASN A 110 34.68 -9.84 -20.17
N PRO A 111 34.07 -8.73 -19.73
CA PRO A 111 32.66 -8.72 -19.36
C PRO A 111 31.75 -8.77 -20.60
N VAL A 112 30.79 -9.70 -20.59
CA VAL A 112 29.69 -9.87 -21.53
C VAL A 112 28.40 -9.44 -20.85
N ILE A 113 27.71 -8.47 -21.43
CA ILE A 113 26.47 -7.89 -20.90
C ILE A 113 25.28 -8.45 -21.70
N GLN A 114 24.40 -9.20 -21.04
CA GLN A 114 23.16 -9.71 -21.61
C GLN A 114 21.98 -8.85 -21.14
N ARG A 115 21.22 -8.29 -22.10
CA ARG A 115 20.05 -7.43 -21.87
C ARG A 115 18.90 -7.88 -22.79
N TRP A 116 17.67 -7.55 -22.42
CA TRP A 116 16.46 -7.79 -23.23
C TRP A 116 15.76 -6.48 -23.63
N THR A 117 16.42 -5.34 -23.42
CA THR A 117 16.04 -4.00 -23.87
C THR A 117 16.91 -3.57 -25.06
N PRO A 118 16.46 -2.63 -25.91
CA PRO A 118 17.27 -2.10 -27.00
C PRO A 118 18.62 -1.51 -26.53
N ASP A 119 19.66 -1.68 -27.35
CA ASP A 119 21.00 -1.13 -27.06
C ASP A 119 21.08 0.39 -27.25
N VAL A 120 20.25 0.94 -28.14
CA VAL A 120 20.19 2.37 -28.44
C VAL A 120 19.13 3.02 -27.55
N ILE A 121 19.59 3.78 -26.57
CA ILE A 121 18.72 4.71 -25.84
C ILE A 121 18.51 5.90 -26.78
N GLY A 122 17.27 6.15 -27.20
CA GLY A 122 16.90 7.31 -28.00
C GLY A 122 17.07 8.63 -27.22
N HIS A 123 16.29 9.66 -27.55
CA HIS A 123 16.30 10.91 -26.77
C HIS A 123 16.06 10.64 -25.28
N CYS A 124 17.05 10.94 -24.44
CA CYS A 124 17.12 10.50 -23.04
C CYS A 124 16.45 11.46 -22.04
N VAL A 125 15.90 12.58 -22.49
CA VAL A 125 15.42 13.66 -21.61
C VAL A 125 14.05 14.15 -22.09
N SER A 126 13.17 14.57 -21.18
CA SER A 126 11.93 15.23 -21.53
C SER A 126 12.17 16.72 -21.77
N ASP A 127 11.64 17.27 -22.86
CA ASP A 127 11.69 18.71 -23.14
C ASP A 127 10.58 19.52 -22.43
N GLN A 128 9.67 18.82 -21.73
CA GLN A 128 8.50 19.46 -21.11
C GLN A 128 8.87 20.10 -19.76
N PRO A 129 8.66 21.42 -19.59
CA PRO A 129 8.85 22.06 -18.30
C PRO A 129 7.71 21.71 -17.32
N PHE A 130 7.96 21.89 -16.03
CA PHE A 130 6.94 21.77 -14.99
C PHE A 130 5.81 22.78 -15.20
N SER A 131 4.56 22.38 -14.93
CA SER A 131 3.38 23.26 -14.99
C SER A 131 2.49 23.08 -13.76
N TYR A 132 1.83 24.15 -13.33
CA TYR A 132 0.90 24.16 -12.19
C TYR A 132 -0.23 25.17 -12.43
N ASN A 133 -1.48 24.68 -12.52
CA ASN A 133 -2.67 25.52 -12.72
C ASN A 133 -3.23 26.04 -11.38
N GLY A 134 -3.37 25.16 -10.39
CA GLY A 134 -3.84 25.52 -9.06
C GLY A 134 -5.34 25.90 -8.96
N SER A 135 -6.09 25.93 -10.07
CA SER A 135 -7.54 26.16 -10.05
C SER A 135 -8.33 24.85 -10.11
N TYR A 136 -9.51 24.86 -9.47
CA TYR A 136 -10.57 23.87 -9.65
C TYR A 136 -11.79 24.62 -10.21
N ALA A 137 -12.28 24.21 -11.38
CA ALA A 137 -13.47 24.76 -12.04
C ALA A 137 -14.47 23.64 -12.28
#